data_AF-A0A7V4WWL2-F1
#
_entry.id   AF-A0A7V4WWL2-F1
#
_cell.length_a   1.000
_cell.length_b   1.000
_cell.length_c   1.000
_cell.angle_alpha   90.00
_cell.angle_beta   90.00
_cell.angle_gamma   90.00
#
_symmetry.space_group_name_H-M   'P 1'
#
loop_
_entity.id
_entity.type
_entity.pdbx_description
1 polymer ?
#
loop_
_entity_poly.entity_id
_entity_poly.type
_entity_poly.pdbx_seq_one_letter_code
_entity_poly.pdbx_strand_id
1 'polypeptide(L)' 'MGRYTKLISENWIFVGGDVHLLSGGIRFFGENLAADFALIFPLMGEGIKGFPFLPWIGFAYNFGSK' A
#
# COMPACT_ATOMS: atom_id res chain seq x y z
N MET A 1 -15.58 2.36 -10.51
CA MET A 1 -15.15 2.24 -9.09
C MET A 1 -16.25 2.78 -8.20
N GLY A 2 -16.59 2.08 -7.12
CA GLY A 2 -17.72 2.43 -6.25
C GLY A 2 -17.41 3.54 -5.25
N ARG A 3 -18.46 4.05 -4.56
CA ARG A 3 -18.35 5.09 -3.53
C ARG A 3 -17.31 4.75 -2.45
N TYR A 4 -17.22 3.47 -2.06
CA TYR A 4 -16.41 2.97 -0.95
C TYR A 4 -15.10 2.30 -1.36
N THR A 5 -14.75 2.31 -2.66
CA THR A 5 -13.54 1.64 -3.17
C THR A 5 -12.69 2.64 -3.93
N LYS A 6 -11.42 2.79 -3.54
CA LYS A 6 -10.46 3.70 -4.18
C LYS A 6 -9.20 2.94 -4.58
N LEU A 7 -8.56 3.41 -5.66
CA LEU A 7 -7.20 3.02 -5.97
C LEU A 7 -6.26 3.86 -5.13
N ILE A 8 -5.18 3.24 -4.65
CA ILE A 8 -4.16 3.89 -3.84
C ILE A 8 -2.77 3.50 -4.34
N SER A 9 -1.81 4.40 -4.11
CA SER A 9 -0.39 4.07 -4.13
C SER A 9 0.23 4.53 -2.82
N GLU A 10 0.96 3.66 -2.14
CA GLU A 10 1.76 3.99 -0.97
C GLU A 10 3.23 3.74 -1.31
N ASN A 11 4.01 4.81 -1.41
CA ASN A 11 5.39 4.73 -1.87
C ASN A 11 6.32 5.19 -0.75
N TRP A 12 7.38 4.41 -0.49
CA TRP A 12 8.40 4.73 0.49
C TRP A 12 9.70 5.05 -0.24
N ILE A 13 10.06 6.33 -0.21
CA ILE A 13 11.27 6.87 -0.84
C ILE A 13 12.25 7.24 0.27
N PHE A 14 13.31 6.45 0.39
CA PHE A 14 14.32 6.61 1.44
C PHE A 14 15.47 7.48 0.92
N VAL A 15 15.61 8.69 1.46
CA VAL A 15 16.71 9.59 1.07
C VAL A 15 18.05 8.96 1.47
N GLY A 16 18.91 8.73 0.47
CA GLY A 16 20.22 8.09 0.66
C GLY A 16 20.17 6.56 0.86
N GLY A 17 19.00 5.93 0.72
CA GLY A 17 18.85 4.48 0.76
C GLY A 17 18.88 3.88 -0.64
N ASP A 18 19.49 2.70 -0.77
CA ASP A 18 19.65 2.00 -2.06
C ASP A 18 18.35 1.33 -2.56
N VAL A 19 17.31 1.26 -1.74
CA VAL A 19 16.05 0.60 -2.06
C VAL A 19 14.90 1.59 -1.88
N HIS A 20 14.00 1.64 -2.87
CA HIS A 20 12.73 2.37 -2.78
C HIS A 20 11.59 1.40 -3.03
N LEU A 21 10.46 1.62 -2.37
CA LEU A 21 9.30 0.75 -2.46
C LEU A 21 8.16 1.52 -3.13
N LEU A 22 7.71 1.04 -4.29
CA LEU A 22 6.48 1.50 -4.90
C LEU A 22 5.36 0.54 -4.55
N SER A 23 4.11 1.00 -4.52
CA SER A 23 2.98 0.08 -4.42
C SER A 23 1.77 0.56 -5.20
N GLY A 24 0.92 -0.41 -5.56
CA GLY A 24 -0.41 -0.16 -6.08
C GLY A 24 -1.41 -1.05 -5.38
N GLY A 25 -2.56 -0.50 -5.02
CA GLY A 25 -3.56 -1.23 -4.26
C GLY A 25 -4.96 -0.66 -4.32
N ILE A 26 -5.84 -1.29 -3.56
CA ILE A 26 -7.24 -0.93 -3.40
C ILE A 26 -7.50 -0.67 -1.92
N ARG A 27 -8.16 0.45 -1.64
CA ARG A 27 -8.69 0.81 -0.32
C ARG A 27 -10.21 0.63 -0.28
N PHE A 28 -10.68 0.03 0.80
CA PHE A 28 -12.09 -0.09 1.17
C PHE A 28 -12.39 0.84 2.34
N PHE A 29 -13.47 1.62 2.25
CA PHE A 29 -13.93 2.52 3.31
C PHE A 29 -15.18 1.99 4.01
N GLY A 30 -15.09 1.82 5.33
CA GLY A 30 -16.21 1.65 6.25
C GLY A 30 -16.52 2.93 7.02
N GLU A 31 -17.31 2.82 8.10
CA GLU A 31 -17.70 4.00 8.90
C GLU A 31 -16.53 4.61 9.68
N ASN A 32 -15.74 3.78 10.37
CA ASN A 32 -14.58 4.20 11.17
C ASN A 32 -13.28 3.46 10.79
N LEU A 33 -13.35 2.52 9.84
CA LEU A 33 -12.22 1.69 9.41
C LEU A 33 -12.02 1.82 7.91
N ALA A 34 -10.78 2.02 7.49
CA ALA A 34 -10.34 1.75 6.13
C ALA A 34 -9.41 0.53 6.12
N ALA A 35 -9.54 -0.30 5.10
CA ALA A 35 -8.70 -1.49 4.89
C ALA A 35 -8.10 -1.44 3.49
N ASP A 36 -6.81 -1.78 3.40
CA ASP A 36 -6.01 -1.71 2.18
C ASP A 36 -5.49 -3.07 1.82
N PHE A 37 -5.51 -3.38 0.52
CA PHE A 37 -4.74 -4.46 -0.05
C PHE A 37 -3.90 -3.92 -1.20
N ALA A 38 -2.59 -4.09 -1.12
CA ALA A 38 -1.65 -3.60 -2.11
C ALA A 38 -0.58 -4.63 -2.45
N LEU A 39 0.05 -4.43 -3.60
CA LEU A 39 1.25 -5.12 -4.02
C LEU A 39 2.41 -4.13 -4.05
N ILE A 40 3.46 -4.41 -3.29
CA ILE A 40 4.68 -3.60 -3.22
C ILE A 40 5.68 -4.12 -4.24
N PHE A 41 6.26 -3.21 -5.02
CA PHE A 41 7.35 -3.44 -5.96
C PHE A 41 8.61 -2.67 -5.52
N PRO A 42 9.69 -3.36 -5.14
CA PRO A 42 10.98 -2.73 -4.84
C PRO A 42 11.67 -2.26 -6.15
N LEU A 43 12.10 -1.00 -6.22
CA LEU A 43 12.73 -0.44 -7.42
C LEU A 43 14.20 -0.86 -7.62
N MET A 44 14.88 -1.28 -6.55
CA MET A 44 16.30 -1.62 -6.54
C MET A 44 16.52 -2.76 -5.54
N GLY A 45 17.41 -3.69 -5.89
CA GLY A 45 17.68 -4.91 -5.14
C GLY A 45 18.04 -6.02 -6.11
N GLU A 46 19.21 -6.64 -5.93
CA GLU A 46 19.64 -7.74 -6.79
C GLU A 46 18.63 -8.90 -6.72
N GLY A 47 17.96 -9.16 -7.85
CA GLY A 47 17.33 -10.44 -8.16
C GLY A 47 16.21 -10.90 -7.23
N ILE A 48 15.03 -10.28 -7.30
CA ILE A 48 13.80 -10.96 -6.85
C ILE A 48 13.53 -12.11 -7.83
N LYS A 49 13.91 -13.34 -7.45
CA LYS A 49 13.57 -14.54 -8.20
C LYS A 49 12.13 -14.96 -7.83
N GLY A 50 11.23 -14.94 -8.81
CA GLY A 50 9.82 -15.36 -8.62
C GLY A 50 8.82 -14.24 -8.83
N PHE A 51 7.73 -14.25 -8.07
CA PHE A 51 6.71 -13.20 -8.12
C PHE A 51 7.29 -11.89 -7.57
N PRO A 52 7.34 -10.80 -8.37
CA PRO A 52 8.13 -9.62 -8.05
C PRO A 52 7.45 -8.67 -7.05
N PHE A 53 6.29 -9.06 -6.50
CA PHE A 53 5.53 -8.21 -5.59
C PHE A 53 5.41 -8.82 -4.20
N LEU A 54 5.52 -7.97 -3.18
CA LEU A 54 5.24 -8.32 -1.80
C LEU A 54 3.79 -7.93 -1.46
N PRO A 55 2.96 -8.85 -0.94
CA PRO A 55 1.61 -8.51 -0.52
C PRO A 55 1.65 -7.59 0.71
N TRP A 56 0.78 -6.58 0.72
CA TRP A 56 0.65 -5.61 1.80
C TRP A 56 -0.81 -5.45 2.21
N ILE A 57 -1.04 -5.46 3.51
CA ILE A 57 -2.36 -5.22 4.12
C ILE A 57 -2.22 -4.09 5.11
N GLY A 58 -3.09 -3.07 4.97
CA GLY A 58 -3.12 -1.90 5.84
C GLY A 58 -4.48 -1.72 6.49
N PHE A 59 -4.50 -1.23 7.72
CA PHE A 59 -5.73 -0.83 8.41
C PHE A 59 -5.54 0.56 9.00
N ALA A 60 -6.52 1.44 8.78
CA ALA A 60 -6.57 2.76 9.38
C ALA A 60 -7.90 2.93 10.11
N TYR A 61 -7.85 3.20 11.40
CA TYR A 61 -9.04 3.38 12.24
C TYR A 61 -9.14 4.82 12.72
N ASN A 62 -10.35 5.40 12.64
CA ASN A 62 -10.65 6.72 13.16
C ASN A 62 -11.22 6.60 14.59
N PHE A 63 -10.47 7.11 15.57
CA PHE A 63 -10.87 7.14 16.98
C PHE A 63 -11.65 8.41 17.40
N GLY A 64 -11.84 9.36 16.49
CA GLY A 64 -12.62 10.57 16.77
C GLY A 64 -14.11 10.26 16.98
N SER A 65 -14.76 11.00 17.87
CA SER A 65 -16.22 11.06 17.91
C SER A 65 -16.72 11.93 16.76
N LYS A 66 -17.76 11.47 16.06
CA LYS A 66 -18.48 12.30 15.08
C LYS A 66 -19.03 13.58 15.68
#